data_AF-A0AAV3T3U5-F1
#
_entry.id   AF-A0AAV3T3U5-F1
#
_cell.length_a   1.000
_cell.length_b   1.000
_cell.length_c   1.000
_cell.angle_alpha   90.00
_cell.angle_beta   90.00
_cell.angle_gamma   90.00
#
_symmetry.space_group_name_H-M   'P 1'
#
loop_
_entity.id
_entity.type
_entity.pdbx_description
1 polymer ?
#
loop_
_entity_poly.entity_id
_entity_poly.type
_entity_poly.pdbx_seq_one_letter_code
_entity_poly.pdbx_strand_id
1 'polypeptide(L)'
;MQDQIVEYAEESFGDEFTFQFVEQESAEGLGHSIYQTEEVVRGEPALIALGDMLFENGYGTFLDAHDSLDDPDASIGVKTVDEPQHYGVAELSEGSRVERLVEKPDNPQSNYAISGVYIVENTDLLFDTLNHLVENDIRGAGGEYQLTDALQRMIESDARIDVFEVEDWYDCGRPETLLEANRVLLAKGETNAADSLDNAVVVPPVDFGDNVVVEEGIVGPNVSVDDNARITDSIVRNSIVGENATLESVNLEGSIVGDGATVRSEANQLNVGDNSTIEL
;
A
#
# COMPACT_ATOMS: atom_id res chain seq x y z
N MET A 1 -6.82 15.54 3.50
CA MET A 1 -6.53 14.21 2.94
C MET A 1 -7.15 14.05 1.56
N GLN A 2 -8.47 14.01 1.38
CA GLN A 2 -9.08 13.94 0.03
C GLN A 2 -8.57 15.04 -0.91
N ASP A 3 -8.70 16.31 -0.50
CA ASP A 3 -8.23 17.44 -1.30
C ASP A 3 -6.73 17.36 -1.63
N GLN A 4 -5.91 16.86 -0.70
CA GLN A 4 -4.47 16.70 -0.90
C GLN A 4 -4.14 15.61 -1.92
N ILE A 5 -4.90 14.50 -1.92
CA ILE A 5 -4.73 13.43 -2.91
C ILE A 5 -5.14 13.92 -4.30
N VAL A 6 -6.25 14.65 -4.38
CA VAL A 6 -6.75 15.23 -5.64
C VAL A 6 -5.74 16.23 -6.20
N GLU A 7 -5.31 17.19 -5.38
CA GLU A 7 -4.32 18.21 -5.75
C GLU A 7 -3.00 17.57 -6.19
N TYR A 8 -2.46 16.63 -5.40
CA TYR A 8 -1.23 15.92 -5.75
C TYR A 8 -1.34 15.18 -7.08
N ALA A 9 -2.43 14.44 -7.31
CA ALA A 9 -2.63 13.67 -8.54
C ALA A 9 -2.74 14.58 -9.77
N GLU A 10 -3.54 15.65 -9.68
CA GLU A 10 -3.74 16.60 -10.79
C GLU A 10 -2.47 17.41 -11.09
N GLU A 11 -1.78 17.91 -10.06
CA GLU A 11 -0.57 18.72 -10.24
C GLU A 11 0.63 17.90 -10.74
N SER A 12 0.79 16.68 -10.22
CA SER A 12 1.95 15.84 -10.55
C SER A 12 1.77 15.07 -11.85
N PHE A 13 0.53 14.68 -12.19
CA PHE A 13 0.26 13.71 -13.25
C PHE A 13 -0.88 14.10 -14.20
N GLY A 14 -1.50 15.27 -14.05
CA GLY A 14 -2.62 15.72 -14.89
C GLY A 14 -2.28 15.96 -16.36
N ASP A 15 -0.99 16.10 -16.69
CA ASP A 15 -0.51 16.16 -18.09
C ASP A 15 -0.45 14.77 -18.75
N GLU A 16 -0.42 13.69 -17.96
CA GLU A 16 -0.29 12.31 -18.44
C GLU A 16 -1.62 11.53 -18.36
N PHE A 17 -2.42 11.78 -17.32
CA PHE A 17 -3.66 11.06 -17.05
C PHE A 17 -4.87 11.98 -16.96
N THR A 18 -6.04 11.47 -17.35
CA THR A 18 -7.32 12.11 -17.02
C THR A 18 -7.87 11.48 -15.76
N PHE A 19 -8.08 12.28 -14.72
CA PHE A 19 -8.58 11.79 -13.44
C PHE A 19 -10.10 11.96 -13.31
N GLN A 20 -10.75 10.96 -12.72
CA GLN A 20 -12.09 11.06 -12.16
C GLN A 20 -12.06 10.57 -10.72
N PHE A 21 -12.50 11.40 -9.79
CA PHE A 21 -12.49 11.09 -8.37
C PHE A 21 -13.90 10.70 -7.94
N VAL A 22 -14.04 9.46 -7.44
CA VAL A 22 -15.29 8.91 -6.96
C VAL A 22 -15.22 8.82 -5.44
N GLU A 23 -16.15 9.47 -4.75
CA GLU A 23 -16.19 9.45 -3.29
C GLU A 23 -16.96 8.22 -2.77
N GLN A 24 -16.33 7.50 -1.85
CA GLN A 24 -16.97 6.46 -1.06
C GLN A 24 -17.37 7.05 0.31
N GLU A 25 -18.65 7.41 0.47
CA GLU A 25 -19.15 8.04 1.71
C GLU A 25 -18.98 7.16 2.96
N SER A 26 -19.07 5.84 2.81
CA SER A 26 -18.89 4.88 3.91
C SER A 26 -17.99 3.72 3.51
N ALA A 27 -17.07 3.36 4.41
CA ALA A 27 -16.13 2.26 4.24
C ALA A 27 -16.84 0.90 4.38
N GLU A 28 -17.47 0.46 3.29
CA GLU A 28 -18.30 -0.75 3.21
C GLU A 28 -17.58 -1.92 2.53
N GLY A 29 -16.26 -1.82 2.28
CA GLY A 29 -15.43 -2.85 1.64
C GLY A 29 -14.92 -2.49 0.24
N LEU A 30 -13.94 -3.28 -0.22
CA LEU A 30 -13.29 -3.11 -1.54
C LEU A 30 -14.27 -3.32 -2.70
N GLY A 31 -15.20 -4.27 -2.59
CA GLY A 31 -16.25 -4.45 -3.60
C GLY A 31 -17.12 -3.20 -3.70
N HIS A 32 -17.48 -2.59 -2.57
CA HIS A 32 -18.24 -1.34 -2.58
C HIS A 32 -17.46 -0.17 -3.18
N SER A 33 -16.15 -0.05 -2.91
CA SER A 33 -15.36 1.03 -3.51
C SER A 33 -15.33 0.95 -5.03
N ILE A 34 -15.21 -0.27 -5.60
CA ILE A 34 -15.28 -0.48 -7.05
C ILE A 34 -16.71 -0.27 -7.57
N TYR A 35 -17.73 -0.74 -6.85
CA TYR A 35 -19.14 -0.52 -7.20
C TYR A 35 -19.46 0.96 -7.45
N GLN A 36 -18.95 1.86 -6.60
CA GLN A 36 -19.17 3.31 -6.74
C GLN A 36 -18.63 3.88 -8.07
N THR A 37 -17.71 3.19 -8.73
CA THR A 37 -17.08 3.64 -9.99
C THR A 37 -17.84 3.22 -11.25
N GLU A 38 -19.02 2.58 -11.10
CA GLU A 38 -19.77 1.99 -12.23
C GLU A 38 -20.02 2.96 -13.38
N GLU A 39 -20.46 4.18 -13.10
CA GLU A 39 -20.77 5.18 -14.15
C GLU A 39 -19.55 5.58 -14.98
N VAL A 40 -18.35 5.35 -14.45
CA VAL A 40 -17.07 5.77 -15.05
C VAL A 40 -16.37 4.61 -15.76
N VAL A 41 -16.41 3.40 -15.18
CA VAL A 41 -15.55 2.28 -15.58
C VAL A 41 -16.31 1.24 -16.42
N ARG A 42 -17.62 1.10 -16.24
CA ARG A 42 -18.39 0.02 -16.87
C ARG A 42 -18.37 0.13 -18.41
N GLY A 43 -18.08 -0.99 -19.06
CA GLY A 43 -18.14 -1.14 -20.52
C GLY A 43 -16.78 -1.01 -21.22
N GLU A 44 -15.71 -0.72 -20.48
CA GLU A 44 -14.32 -0.78 -20.96
C GLU A 44 -13.48 -1.69 -20.05
N PRO A 45 -12.39 -2.29 -20.55
CA PRO A 45 -11.45 -3.04 -19.70
C PRO A 45 -10.85 -2.15 -18.60
N ALA A 46 -10.59 -2.74 -17.44
CA ALA A 46 -10.11 -2.00 -16.27
C ALA A 46 -8.93 -2.70 -15.59
N LEU A 47 -7.91 -1.92 -15.22
CA LEU A 47 -6.90 -2.31 -14.24
C LEU A 47 -7.31 -1.73 -12.88
N ILE A 48 -7.49 -2.60 -11.89
CA ILE A 48 -7.77 -2.25 -10.50
C ILE A 48 -6.48 -2.50 -9.71
N ALA A 49 -5.96 -1.45 -9.07
CA ALA A 49 -4.80 -1.52 -8.19
C ALA A 49 -5.15 -0.93 -6.82
N LEU A 50 -4.77 -1.62 -5.76
CA LEU A 50 -4.92 -1.12 -4.39
C LEU A 50 -3.86 -0.05 -4.09
N GLY A 51 -4.29 1.06 -3.51
CA GLY A 51 -3.44 2.24 -3.29
C GLY A 51 -2.35 2.09 -2.22
N ASP A 52 -2.38 0.99 -1.47
CA ASP A 52 -1.44 0.66 -0.41
C ASP A 52 -0.43 -0.44 -0.81
N MET A 53 -0.35 -0.78 -2.09
CA MET A 53 0.56 -1.81 -2.60
C MET A 53 1.72 -1.19 -3.40
N LEU A 54 2.94 -1.59 -3.06
CA LEU A 54 4.14 -1.23 -3.83
C LEU A 54 4.61 -2.42 -4.67
N PHE A 55 4.79 -2.20 -5.97
CA PHE A 55 5.27 -3.21 -6.93
C PHE A 55 6.58 -2.77 -7.57
N GLU A 56 7.65 -3.54 -7.37
CA GLU A 56 9.01 -3.15 -7.79
C GLU A 56 9.18 -3.09 -9.31
N ASN A 57 8.54 -4.00 -10.04
CA ASN A 57 8.66 -4.10 -11.51
C ASN A 57 7.66 -3.22 -12.27
N GLY A 58 6.81 -2.47 -11.56
CA GLY A 58 5.76 -1.63 -12.14
C GLY A 58 4.64 -2.41 -12.85
N TYR A 59 3.58 -1.68 -13.22
CA TYR A 59 2.34 -2.27 -13.74
C TYR A 59 2.46 -2.83 -15.17
N GLY A 60 3.44 -2.39 -15.97
CA GLY A 60 3.61 -2.87 -17.35
C GLY A 60 3.87 -4.38 -17.43
N THR A 61 4.59 -4.94 -16.45
CA THR A 61 4.83 -6.39 -16.38
C THR A 61 3.56 -7.20 -16.13
N PHE A 62 2.59 -6.64 -15.43
CA PHE A 62 1.29 -7.27 -15.18
C PHE A 62 0.41 -7.27 -16.43
N LEU A 63 0.46 -6.17 -17.19
CA LEU A 63 -0.23 -6.09 -18.48
C LEU A 63 0.36 -7.09 -19.49
N ASP A 64 1.69 -7.17 -19.60
CA ASP A 64 2.36 -8.15 -20.46
C ASP A 64 2.02 -9.61 -20.04
N ALA A 65 1.96 -9.87 -18.73
CA ALA A 65 1.57 -11.17 -18.21
C ALA A 65 0.11 -11.49 -18.55
N HIS A 66 -0.80 -10.52 -18.40
CA HIS A 66 -2.19 -10.65 -18.78
C HIS A 66 -2.36 -10.93 -20.28
N ASP A 67 -1.70 -10.15 -21.13
CA ASP A 67 -1.75 -10.30 -22.60
C ASP A 67 -1.22 -11.65 -23.09
N SER A 68 -0.39 -12.32 -22.28
CA SER A 68 0.12 -13.67 -22.57
C SER A 68 -0.87 -14.79 -22.26
N LEU A 69 -1.95 -14.48 -21.52
CA LEU A 69 -3.02 -15.42 -21.20
C LEU A 69 -3.95 -15.58 -22.41
N ASP A 70 -4.68 -16.70 -22.42
CA ASP A 70 -5.56 -17.07 -23.53
C ASP A 70 -6.96 -16.44 -23.37
N ASP A 71 -7.05 -15.14 -23.65
CA ASP A 71 -8.29 -14.35 -23.70
C ASP A 71 -9.18 -14.51 -22.44
N PRO A 72 -8.67 -14.18 -21.23
CA PRO A 72 -9.44 -14.31 -20.00
C PRO A 72 -10.45 -13.16 -19.83
N ASP A 73 -11.57 -13.40 -19.15
CA ASP A 73 -12.51 -12.34 -18.74
C ASP A 73 -11.90 -11.44 -17.65
N ALA A 74 -11.00 -12.00 -16.85
CA ALA A 74 -10.20 -11.27 -15.88
C ALA A 74 -8.90 -12.04 -15.53
N SER A 75 -7.90 -11.33 -15.01
CA SER A 75 -6.73 -11.94 -14.40
C SER A 75 -6.38 -11.27 -13.08
N ILE A 76 -5.83 -12.05 -12.16
CA ILE A 76 -5.52 -11.61 -10.80
C ILE A 76 -4.03 -11.81 -10.50
N GLY A 77 -3.38 -10.78 -10.00
CA GLY A 77 -2.02 -10.89 -9.47
C GLY A 77 -2.03 -11.72 -8.19
N VAL A 78 -1.17 -12.75 -8.11
CA VAL A 78 -1.03 -13.58 -6.92
C VAL A 78 0.42 -13.77 -6.51
N LYS A 79 0.64 -14.03 -5.22
CA LYS A 79 1.92 -14.48 -4.69
C LYS A 79 1.72 -15.62 -3.70
N THR A 80 2.66 -16.56 -3.68
CA THR A 80 2.70 -17.58 -2.63
C THR A 80 3.16 -16.96 -1.31
N VAL A 81 2.36 -17.11 -0.25
CA VAL A 81 2.66 -16.61 1.10
C VAL A 81 2.57 -17.69 2.16
N ASP A 82 3.23 -17.49 3.29
CA ASP A 82 3.22 -18.43 4.42
C ASP A 82 1.94 -18.32 5.28
N GLU A 83 1.32 -17.13 5.33
CA GLU A 83 0.13 -16.84 6.14
C GLU A 83 -1.07 -16.35 5.29
N PRO A 84 -1.63 -17.21 4.42
CA PRO A 84 -2.67 -16.83 3.45
C PRO A 84 -4.02 -16.41 4.06
N GLN A 85 -4.29 -16.72 5.34
CA GLN A 85 -5.54 -16.36 6.02
C GLN A 85 -5.79 -14.85 6.13
N HIS A 86 -4.76 -14.02 5.92
CA HIS A 86 -4.86 -12.56 5.99
C HIS A 86 -5.28 -11.91 4.67
N TYR A 87 -5.40 -12.69 3.59
CA TYR A 87 -5.62 -12.21 2.23
C TYR A 87 -6.83 -12.90 1.58
N GLY A 88 -7.29 -12.35 0.45
CA GLY A 88 -8.04 -13.15 -0.52
C GLY A 88 -7.16 -14.25 -1.09
N VAL A 89 -7.69 -15.46 -1.19
CA VAL A 89 -6.96 -16.66 -1.62
C VAL A 89 -7.54 -17.21 -2.92
N ALA A 90 -6.66 -17.50 -3.87
CA ALA A 90 -7.01 -18.17 -5.12
C ALA A 90 -6.71 -19.66 -5.06
N GLU A 91 -7.72 -20.48 -5.32
CA GLU A 91 -7.58 -21.90 -5.58
C GLU A 91 -7.56 -22.10 -7.10
N LEU A 92 -6.48 -22.68 -7.61
CA LEU A 92 -6.27 -22.88 -9.04
C LEU A 92 -6.70 -24.28 -9.45
N SER A 93 -7.30 -24.36 -10.64
CA SER A 93 -7.45 -25.60 -11.39
C SER A 93 -6.14 -25.96 -12.12
N GLU A 94 -6.18 -26.80 -13.16
CA GLU A 94 -4.99 -27.09 -13.96
C GLU A 94 -4.46 -25.82 -14.66
N GLY A 95 -3.21 -25.42 -14.34
CA GLY A 95 -2.56 -24.25 -14.92
C GLY A 95 -2.81 -22.97 -14.13
N SER A 96 -3.11 -21.88 -14.84
CA SER A 96 -3.34 -20.53 -14.29
C SER A 96 -4.80 -20.24 -13.97
N ARG A 97 -5.73 -21.13 -14.35
CA ARG A 97 -7.17 -20.85 -14.24
C ARG A 97 -7.64 -20.99 -12.80
N VAL A 98 -8.32 -19.96 -12.30
CA VAL A 98 -8.93 -19.94 -10.97
C VAL A 98 -10.17 -20.82 -10.95
N GLU A 99 -10.23 -21.74 -9.98
CA GLU A 99 -11.41 -22.55 -9.66
C GLU A 99 -12.28 -21.85 -8.60
N ARG A 100 -11.63 -21.24 -7.61
CA ARG A 100 -12.32 -20.60 -6.49
C ARG A 100 -11.52 -19.44 -5.90
N LEU A 101 -12.23 -18.42 -5.46
CA LEU A 101 -11.72 -17.28 -4.70
C LEU A 101 -12.43 -17.24 -3.34
N VAL A 102 -11.67 -17.00 -2.28
CA VAL A 102 -12.23 -16.86 -0.93
C VAL A 102 -11.52 -15.72 -0.19
N GLU A 103 -12.28 -14.76 0.33
CA GLU A 103 -11.71 -13.66 1.13
C GLU A 103 -11.37 -14.14 2.55
N LYS A 104 -10.11 -13.96 2.96
CA LYS A 104 -9.62 -14.18 4.33
C LYS A 104 -10.14 -15.48 4.97
N PRO A 105 -9.91 -16.65 4.34
CA PRO A 105 -10.44 -17.91 4.84
C PRO A 105 -9.79 -18.30 6.17
N ASP A 106 -10.59 -18.77 7.14
CA ASP A 106 -10.07 -19.34 8.39
C ASP A 106 -9.16 -20.57 8.15
N ASN A 107 -9.44 -21.34 7.08
CA ASN A 107 -8.70 -22.54 6.70
C ASN A 107 -8.38 -22.50 5.19
N PRO A 108 -7.34 -21.76 4.78
CA PRO A 108 -6.96 -21.59 3.38
C PRO A 108 -6.64 -22.95 2.74
N GLN A 109 -7.22 -23.22 1.56
CA GLN A 109 -6.93 -24.43 0.78
C GLN A 109 -5.76 -24.24 -0.19
N SER A 110 -5.24 -23.01 -0.29
CA SER A 110 -4.18 -22.60 -1.19
C SER A 110 -3.33 -21.52 -0.51
N ASN A 111 -2.08 -21.41 -0.94
CA ASN A 111 -1.16 -20.37 -0.48
C ASN A 111 -1.04 -19.20 -1.47
N TYR A 112 -1.80 -19.21 -2.58
CA TYR A 112 -1.84 -18.11 -3.54
C TYR A 112 -2.68 -16.96 -2.96
N ALA A 113 -2.03 -15.99 -2.34
CA ALA A 113 -2.64 -14.76 -1.88
C ALA A 113 -2.78 -13.77 -3.05
N ILE A 114 -3.94 -13.12 -3.12
CA ILE A 114 -4.24 -12.05 -4.08
C ILE A 114 -3.44 -10.81 -3.70
N SER A 115 -2.70 -10.27 -4.67
CA SER A 115 -1.71 -9.21 -4.45
C SER A 115 -2.23 -7.78 -4.68
N GLY A 116 -3.55 -7.59 -4.73
CA GLY A 116 -4.16 -6.27 -4.91
C GLY A 116 -4.06 -5.68 -6.32
N VAL A 117 -3.82 -6.51 -7.35
CA VAL A 117 -3.89 -6.11 -8.76
C VAL A 117 -4.84 -7.04 -9.51
N TYR A 118 -5.75 -6.44 -10.25
CA TYR A 118 -6.75 -7.14 -11.05
C TYR A 118 -6.82 -6.47 -12.41
N ILE A 119 -6.88 -7.27 -13.48
CA ILE A 119 -7.15 -6.78 -14.84
C ILE A 119 -8.45 -7.45 -15.27
N VAL A 120 -9.47 -6.66 -15.59
CA VAL A 120 -10.82 -7.14 -15.86
C VAL A 120 -11.23 -6.67 -17.25
N GLU A 121 -11.33 -7.61 -18.19
CA GLU A 121 -11.81 -7.36 -19.55
C GLU A 121 -13.34 -7.24 -19.57
N ASN A 122 -14.03 -8.10 -18.81
CA ASN A 122 -15.49 -8.15 -18.75
C ASN A 122 -16.04 -7.33 -17.58
N THR A 123 -15.89 -6.00 -17.65
CA THR A 123 -16.37 -5.11 -16.59
C THR A 123 -17.90 -5.08 -16.46
N ASP A 124 -18.64 -5.35 -17.54
CA ASP A 124 -20.10 -5.50 -17.48
C ASP A 124 -20.53 -6.59 -16.49
N LEU A 125 -19.91 -7.78 -16.58
CA LEU A 125 -20.21 -8.87 -15.66
C LEU A 125 -19.72 -8.55 -14.23
N LEU A 126 -18.55 -7.90 -14.08
CA LEU A 126 -18.08 -7.44 -12.77
C LEU A 126 -19.13 -6.54 -12.11
N PHE A 127 -19.60 -5.50 -12.80
CA PHE A 127 -20.59 -4.59 -12.25
C PHE A 127 -21.94 -5.25 -12.01
N ASP A 128 -22.37 -6.21 -12.85
CA ASP A 128 -23.58 -7.00 -12.57
C ASP A 128 -23.44 -7.80 -11.26
N THR A 129 -22.27 -8.40 -11.00
CA THR A 129 -22.03 -9.13 -9.74
C THR A 129 -21.93 -8.21 -8.54
N LEU A 130 -21.29 -7.04 -8.66
CA LEU A 130 -21.21 -6.03 -7.61
C LEU A 130 -22.58 -5.43 -7.27
N ASN A 131 -23.36 -5.05 -8.29
CA ASN A 131 -24.75 -4.61 -8.13
C ASN A 131 -25.56 -5.64 -7.35
N HIS A 132 -25.45 -6.91 -7.73
CA HIS A 132 -26.15 -7.97 -7.02
C HIS A 132 -25.77 -8.05 -5.54
N LEU A 133 -24.48 -7.96 -5.20
CA LEU A 133 -24.03 -8.00 -3.81
C LEU A 133 -24.63 -6.84 -3.01
N VAL A 134 -24.54 -5.61 -3.53
CA VAL A 134 -24.99 -4.39 -2.86
C VAL A 134 -26.52 -4.34 -2.73
N GLU A 135 -27.25 -4.60 -3.81
CA GLU A 135 -28.73 -4.55 -3.82
C GLU A 135 -29.37 -5.59 -2.89
N ASN A 136 -28.69 -6.71 -2.67
CA ASN A 136 -29.18 -7.80 -1.82
C ASN A 136 -28.53 -7.84 -0.43
N ASP A 137 -27.72 -6.83 -0.08
CA ASP A 137 -26.99 -6.73 1.20
C ASP A 137 -26.17 -8.00 1.52
N ILE A 138 -25.54 -8.58 0.49
CA ILE A 138 -24.71 -9.77 0.61
C ILE A 138 -23.30 -9.34 0.98
N ARG A 139 -22.95 -9.54 2.25
CA ARG A 139 -21.67 -9.17 2.83
C ARG A 139 -20.82 -10.40 3.13
N GLY A 140 -19.54 -10.31 2.79
CA GLY A 140 -18.54 -11.34 2.97
C GLY A 140 -17.76 -11.21 4.27
N ALA A 141 -16.47 -11.52 4.19
CA ALA A 141 -15.53 -11.36 5.30
C ALA A 141 -15.60 -9.95 5.89
N GLY A 142 -15.54 -9.84 7.22
CA GLY A 142 -15.60 -8.55 7.91
C GLY A 142 -16.97 -7.85 7.91
N GLY A 143 -18.01 -8.41 7.28
CA GLY A 143 -19.29 -7.71 7.12
C GLY A 143 -19.27 -6.65 6.02
N GLU A 144 -18.36 -6.78 5.07
CA GLU A 144 -18.10 -5.85 3.98
C GLU A 144 -18.52 -6.46 2.63
N TYR A 145 -18.76 -5.62 1.63
CA TYR A 145 -18.87 -6.04 0.23
C TYR A 145 -17.47 -6.29 -0.31
N GLN A 146 -17.12 -7.56 -0.56
CA GLN A 146 -15.79 -7.95 -1.00
C GLN A 146 -15.71 -8.04 -2.52
N LEU A 147 -14.64 -7.49 -3.12
CA LEU A 147 -14.35 -7.68 -4.55
C LEU A 147 -14.12 -9.16 -4.87
N THR A 148 -13.49 -9.89 -3.94
CA THR A 148 -13.26 -11.34 -4.03
C THR A 148 -14.57 -12.11 -4.20
N ASP A 149 -15.64 -11.72 -3.51
CA ASP A 149 -16.97 -12.34 -3.65
C ASP A 149 -17.60 -12.03 -5.02
N ALA A 150 -17.39 -10.82 -5.54
CA ALA A 150 -17.87 -10.43 -6.87
C ALA A 150 -17.17 -11.25 -7.97
N LEU A 151 -15.84 -11.35 -7.92
CA LEU A 151 -15.04 -12.16 -8.83
C LEU A 151 -15.39 -13.65 -8.73
N GLN A 152 -15.64 -14.17 -7.52
CA GLN A 152 -16.15 -15.53 -7.34
C GLN A 152 -17.48 -15.74 -8.05
N ARG A 153 -18.39 -14.75 -8.02
CA ARG A 153 -19.67 -14.81 -8.75
C ARG A 153 -19.50 -14.71 -10.26
N MET A 154 -18.47 -14.04 -10.75
CA MET A 154 -18.12 -14.09 -12.18
C MET A 154 -17.75 -15.52 -12.58
N ILE A 155 -16.92 -16.22 -11.79
CA ILE A 155 -16.56 -17.63 -12.00
C ILE A 155 -17.81 -18.52 -12.00
N GLU A 156 -18.73 -18.32 -11.05
CA GLU A 156 -20.02 -19.04 -10.99
C GLU A 156 -20.94 -18.75 -12.18
N SER A 157 -20.69 -17.64 -12.89
CA SER A 157 -21.37 -17.23 -14.12
C SER A 157 -20.59 -17.65 -15.38
N ASP A 158 -19.72 -18.67 -15.26
CA ASP A 158 -18.88 -19.24 -16.31
C ASP A 158 -17.77 -18.32 -16.86
N ALA A 159 -17.44 -17.21 -16.18
CA ALA A 159 -16.32 -16.36 -16.58
C ALA A 159 -14.98 -17.07 -16.40
N ARG A 160 -14.05 -16.84 -17.33
CA ARG A 160 -12.68 -17.32 -17.26
C ARG A 160 -11.83 -16.31 -16.49
N ILE A 161 -11.47 -16.66 -15.26
CA ILE A 161 -10.48 -15.91 -14.48
C ILE A 161 -9.18 -16.71 -14.40
N ASP A 162 -8.07 -16.06 -14.75
CA ASP A 162 -6.72 -16.62 -14.66
C ASP A 162 -5.87 -15.85 -13.63
N VAL A 163 -4.70 -16.36 -13.28
CA VAL A 163 -3.72 -15.66 -12.43
C VAL A 163 -2.42 -15.41 -13.16
N PHE A 164 -1.71 -14.36 -12.72
CA PHE A 164 -0.29 -14.15 -13.02
C PHE A 164 0.48 -13.96 -11.71
N GLU A 165 1.75 -14.35 -11.70
CA GLU A 165 2.59 -14.24 -10.51
C GLU A 165 3.15 -12.82 -10.33
N VAL A 166 3.17 -12.36 -9.08
CA VAL A 166 3.80 -11.10 -8.67
C VAL A 166 5.00 -11.41 -7.77
N GLU A 167 6.21 -11.14 -8.27
CA GLU A 167 7.45 -11.51 -7.57
C GLU A 167 7.72 -10.62 -6.35
N ASP A 168 7.74 -9.29 -6.54
CA ASP A 168 8.09 -8.31 -5.51
C ASP A 168 6.93 -7.32 -5.29
N TRP A 169 6.13 -7.61 -4.26
CA TRP A 169 5.07 -6.74 -3.75
C TRP A 169 5.27 -6.47 -2.26
N TYR A 170 4.89 -5.28 -1.82
CA TYR A 170 4.93 -4.88 -0.41
C TYR A 170 3.61 -4.23 -0.01
N ASP A 171 2.94 -4.83 0.98
CA ASP A 171 1.73 -4.29 1.62
C ASP A 171 2.11 -3.14 2.57
N CYS A 172 1.67 -1.94 2.25
CA CYS A 172 1.95 -0.72 3.01
C CYS A 172 0.71 -0.20 3.76
N GLY A 173 -0.32 -1.03 3.95
CA GLY A 173 -1.57 -0.63 4.60
C GLY A 173 -1.47 -0.42 6.12
N ARG A 174 -0.36 -0.84 6.76
CA ARG A 174 -0.11 -0.67 8.20
C ARG A 174 1.25 -0.03 8.47
N PRO A 175 1.39 0.74 9.57
CA PRO A 175 2.68 1.35 9.94
C PRO A 175 3.84 0.34 9.99
N GLU A 176 3.61 -0.84 10.55
CA GLU A 176 4.65 -1.85 10.71
C GLU A 176 5.11 -2.42 9.37
N THR A 177 4.17 -2.67 8.45
CA THR A 177 4.47 -3.24 7.13
C THR A 177 5.07 -2.19 6.19
N LEU A 178 4.63 -0.93 6.29
CA LEU A 178 5.26 0.20 5.59
C LEU A 178 6.71 0.41 6.06
N LEU A 179 6.99 0.35 7.36
CA LEU A 179 8.36 0.42 7.87
C LEU A 179 9.21 -0.79 7.44
N GLU A 180 8.59 -1.96 7.25
CA GLU A 180 9.26 -3.13 6.69
C GLU A 180 9.61 -2.94 5.21
N ALA A 181 8.67 -2.48 4.40
CA ALA A 181 8.90 -2.13 3.01
C ALA A 181 10.04 -1.12 2.89
N ASN A 182 10.04 -0.07 3.72
CA ASN A 182 11.10 0.92 3.79
C ASN A 182 12.47 0.29 4.07
N ARG A 183 12.58 -0.61 5.06
CA ARG A 183 13.82 -1.34 5.35
C ARG A 183 14.32 -2.14 4.15
N VAL A 184 13.43 -2.86 3.47
CA VAL A 184 13.80 -3.69 2.32
C VAL A 184 14.29 -2.84 1.17
N LEU A 185 13.59 -1.75 0.84
CA LEU A 185 13.96 -0.85 -0.25
C LEU A 185 15.28 -0.13 0.05
N LEU A 186 15.46 0.38 1.27
CA LEU A 186 16.72 1.00 1.70
C LEU A 186 17.91 0.03 1.67
N ALA A 187 17.70 -1.25 1.98
CA ALA A 187 18.75 -2.26 1.93
C ALA A 187 19.16 -2.62 0.49
N LYS A 188 18.28 -2.42 -0.50
CA LYS A 188 18.56 -2.59 -1.92
C LYS A 188 19.24 -1.35 -2.54
N GLY A 189 18.95 -0.17 -2.02
CA GLY A 189 19.53 1.10 -2.45
C GLY A 189 20.95 1.35 -1.94
N GLU A 190 21.59 2.40 -2.48
CA GLU A 190 22.83 2.94 -1.93
C GLU A 190 22.51 4.13 -1.03
N THR A 191 23.18 4.26 0.11
CA THR A 191 23.02 5.44 0.98
C THR A 191 23.58 6.66 0.28
N ASN A 192 22.72 7.65 0.04
CA ASN A 192 23.14 8.96 -0.47
C ASN A 192 23.53 9.91 0.68
N ALA A 193 24.08 11.07 0.32
CA ALA A 193 24.45 12.09 1.30
C ALA A 193 23.36 13.17 1.33
N ALA A 194 22.92 13.55 2.52
CA ALA A 194 22.09 14.75 2.68
C ALA A 194 22.85 16.01 2.22
N ASP A 195 22.12 17.03 1.77
CA ASP A 195 22.70 18.28 1.26
C ASP A 195 23.50 19.05 2.32
N SER A 196 23.02 19.04 3.57
CA SER A 196 23.67 19.72 4.68
C SER A 196 23.73 18.84 5.92
N LEU A 197 24.95 18.49 6.31
CA LEU A 197 25.25 17.80 7.57
C LEU A 197 26.17 18.69 8.42
N ASP A 198 25.67 19.20 9.55
CA ASP A 198 26.48 19.92 10.54
C ASP A 198 26.46 19.19 11.88
N ASN A 199 27.64 18.77 12.35
CA ASN A 199 27.80 17.98 13.59
C ASN A 199 26.86 16.75 13.67
N ALA A 200 26.51 16.17 12.52
CA ALA A 200 25.59 15.05 12.40
C ALA A 200 26.30 13.74 12.05
N VAL A 201 25.69 12.61 12.43
CA VAL A 201 26.16 11.25 12.10
C VAL A 201 25.08 10.52 11.31
N VAL A 202 25.45 10.01 10.13
CA VAL A 202 24.59 9.14 9.33
C VAL A 202 25.01 7.68 9.53
N VAL A 203 24.05 6.83 9.85
CA VAL A 203 24.24 5.39 10.04
C VAL A 203 23.49 4.64 8.93
N PRO A 204 24.16 4.12 7.90
CA PRO A 204 23.50 3.43 6.78
C PRO A 204 22.66 2.20 7.18
N PRO A 205 21.62 1.85 6.40
CA PRO A 205 21.17 2.56 5.20
C PRO A 205 20.30 3.77 5.55
N VAL A 206 20.46 4.86 4.81
CA VAL A 206 19.62 6.06 4.86
C VAL A 206 19.43 6.58 3.44
N ASP A 207 18.23 7.06 3.12
CA ASP A 207 17.93 7.77 1.89
C ASP A 207 17.44 9.17 2.22
N PHE A 208 18.04 10.17 1.58
CA PHE A 208 17.72 11.59 1.75
C PHE A 208 17.18 12.16 0.44
N GLY A 209 16.07 12.87 0.51
CA GLY A 209 15.57 13.72 -0.57
C GLY A 209 16.42 14.98 -0.73
N ASP A 210 15.94 15.87 -1.58
CA ASP A 210 16.58 17.13 -1.92
C ASP A 210 16.40 18.18 -0.80
N ASN A 211 17.44 18.96 -0.57
CA ASN A 211 17.50 20.06 0.42
C ASN A 211 17.29 19.63 1.87
N VAL A 212 17.64 18.39 2.21
CA VAL A 212 17.57 17.90 3.60
C VAL A 212 18.69 18.50 4.45
N VAL A 213 18.31 18.97 5.63
CA VAL A 213 19.25 19.55 6.62
C VAL A 213 19.24 18.71 7.90
N VAL A 214 20.42 18.23 8.29
CA VAL A 214 20.64 17.57 9.58
C VAL A 214 21.69 18.32 10.38
N GLU A 215 21.30 18.80 11.56
CA GLU A 215 22.13 19.56 12.49
C GLU A 215 22.18 18.85 13.84
N GLU A 216 23.37 18.57 14.37
CA GLU A 216 23.57 18.05 15.73
C GLU A 216 22.81 16.73 16.02
N GLY A 217 22.65 15.85 15.02
CA GLY A 217 21.80 14.66 15.12
C GLY A 217 22.43 13.34 14.68
N ILE A 218 21.72 12.24 14.93
CA ILE A 218 22.04 10.90 14.41
C ILE A 218 20.85 10.41 13.58
N VAL A 219 21.08 10.12 12.31
CA VAL A 219 20.05 9.59 11.40
C VAL A 219 20.46 8.22 10.91
N GLY A 220 19.59 7.23 11.11
CA GLY A 220 19.76 5.85 10.70
C GLY A 220 20.06 4.86 11.85
N PRO A 221 20.09 3.55 11.55
CA PRO A 221 19.83 2.93 10.25
C PRO A 221 18.35 2.87 9.89
N ASN A 222 18.08 2.57 8.62
CA ASN A 222 16.76 2.35 8.03
C ASN A 222 15.86 3.59 8.12
N VAL A 223 16.38 4.73 7.68
CA VAL A 223 15.62 5.98 7.66
C VAL A 223 15.50 6.48 6.22
N SER A 224 14.30 6.85 5.82
CA SER A 224 14.07 7.68 4.64
C SER A 224 13.63 9.07 5.10
N VAL A 225 14.21 10.09 4.49
CA VAL A 225 13.93 11.49 4.79
C VAL A 225 13.63 12.19 3.47
N ASP A 226 12.42 12.68 3.32
CA ASP A 226 11.94 13.32 2.09
C ASP A 226 12.39 14.79 2.00
N ASP A 227 12.09 15.41 0.87
CA ASP A 227 12.58 16.73 0.48
C ASP A 227 12.31 17.80 1.55
N ASN A 228 13.24 18.74 1.67
CA ASN A 228 13.15 19.93 2.53
C ASN A 228 12.99 19.64 4.03
N ALA A 229 13.09 18.39 4.47
CA ALA A 229 12.99 18.04 5.88
C ALA A 229 14.17 18.58 6.69
N ARG A 230 13.90 18.91 7.96
CA ARG A 230 14.87 19.47 8.90
C ARG A 230 14.93 18.64 10.17
N ILE A 231 16.13 18.20 10.53
CA ILE A 231 16.36 17.37 11.70
C ILE A 231 17.45 18.03 12.54
N THR A 232 17.08 18.55 13.72
CA THR A 232 18.01 19.26 14.61
C THR A 232 18.03 18.60 15.99
N ASP A 233 19.22 18.39 16.57
CA ASP A 233 19.40 17.86 17.92
C ASP A 233 18.64 16.53 18.15
N SER A 234 18.57 15.67 17.13
CA SER A 234 17.64 14.52 17.14
C SER A 234 18.32 13.20 16.78
N ILE A 235 17.76 12.11 17.30
CA ILE A 235 18.14 10.73 16.97
C ILE A 235 16.94 10.07 16.27
N VAL A 236 17.13 9.60 15.04
CA VAL A 236 16.06 8.99 14.23
C VAL A 236 16.55 7.67 13.66
N ARG A 237 15.81 6.59 13.87
CA ARG A 237 16.14 5.25 13.35
C ARG A 237 14.89 4.46 12.98
N ASN A 238 14.99 3.56 12.00
CA ASN A 238 13.88 2.72 11.55
C ASN A 238 12.59 3.53 11.36
N SER A 239 12.66 4.64 10.63
CA SER A 239 11.59 5.64 10.59
C SER A 239 11.51 6.28 9.21
N ILE A 240 10.35 6.86 8.89
CA ILE A 240 10.10 7.63 7.66
C ILE A 240 9.81 9.08 8.06
N VAL A 241 10.47 10.04 7.42
CA VAL A 241 10.30 11.47 7.67
C VAL A 241 9.85 12.12 6.35
N GLY A 242 8.61 12.59 6.31
CA GLY A 242 7.97 13.13 5.11
C GLY A 242 8.42 14.54 4.73
N GLU A 243 7.88 15.02 3.61
CA GLU A 243 8.30 16.25 2.97
C GLU A 243 8.08 17.45 3.90
N ASN A 244 9.04 18.40 3.96
CA ASN A 244 8.94 19.60 4.80
C ASN A 244 8.77 19.33 6.32
N ALA A 245 8.99 18.09 6.79
CA ALA A 245 8.89 17.77 8.21
C ALA A 245 10.01 18.43 9.02
N THR A 246 9.72 18.77 10.28
CA THR A 246 10.68 19.37 11.21
C THR A 246 10.75 18.55 12.49
N LEU A 247 11.94 18.05 12.82
CA LEU A 247 12.24 17.30 14.03
C LEU A 247 13.24 18.07 14.89
N GLU A 248 12.88 18.39 16.13
CA GLU A 248 13.75 19.13 17.04
C GLU A 248 13.81 18.47 18.43
N SER A 249 15.02 18.12 18.88
CA SER A 249 15.28 17.52 20.19
C SER A 249 14.53 16.19 20.44
N VAL A 250 14.31 15.37 19.39
CA VAL A 250 13.53 14.11 19.49
C VAL A 250 14.40 12.85 19.41
N ASN A 251 13.90 11.76 19.97
CA ASN A 251 14.44 10.40 19.80
C ASN A 251 13.34 9.49 19.24
N LEU A 252 13.42 9.18 17.94
CA LEU A 252 12.42 8.39 17.22
C LEU A 252 12.94 7.03 16.80
N GLU A 253 12.15 6.00 17.06
CA GLU A 253 12.34 4.64 16.56
C GLU A 253 10.99 4.09 16.06
N GLY A 254 10.98 3.45 14.89
CA GLY A 254 9.76 2.80 14.40
C GLY A 254 8.64 3.79 14.11
N SER A 255 8.98 4.98 13.62
CA SER A 255 8.04 6.10 13.52
C SER A 255 7.81 6.53 12.07
N ILE A 256 6.62 7.05 11.79
CA ILE A 256 6.28 7.69 10.51
C ILE A 256 5.86 9.12 10.83
N VAL A 257 6.60 10.08 10.29
CA VAL A 257 6.33 11.51 10.43
C VAL A 257 5.85 11.99 9.07
N GLY A 258 4.58 12.40 8.97
CA GLY A 258 3.99 12.84 7.71
C GLY A 258 4.44 14.24 7.27
N ASP A 259 4.03 14.61 6.06
CA ASP A 259 4.45 15.85 5.42
C ASP A 259 4.03 17.11 6.20
N GLY A 260 4.94 18.08 6.27
CA GLY A 260 4.78 19.33 7.00
C GLY A 260 4.67 19.19 8.52
N ALA A 261 4.78 17.96 9.05
CA ALA A 261 4.65 17.74 10.49
C ALA A 261 5.84 18.32 11.25
N THR A 262 5.56 18.93 12.40
CA THR A 262 6.59 19.40 13.32
C THR A 262 6.51 18.59 14.61
N VAL A 263 7.59 17.87 14.94
CA VAL A 263 7.71 17.11 16.19
C VAL A 263 8.85 17.69 17.01
N ARG A 264 8.53 18.14 18.22
CA ARG A 264 9.50 18.73 19.14
C ARG A 264 9.36 18.07 20.50
N SER A 265 10.48 17.77 21.14
CA SER A 265 10.50 17.39 22.55
C SER A 265 10.97 18.56 23.39
N GLU A 266 10.36 18.76 24.55
CA GLU A 266 10.86 19.69 25.55
C GLU A 266 11.66 18.96 26.63
N ALA A 267 12.51 19.70 27.34
CA ALA A 267 13.27 19.16 28.45
C ALA A 267 12.33 18.62 29.55
N ASN A 268 12.42 17.32 29.82
CA ASN A 268 11.73 16.70 30.94
C ASN A 268 12.36 17.13 32.26
N GLN A 269 11.55 17.59 33.21
CA GLN A 269 11.97 17.83 34.60
C GLN A 269 11.39 16.74 35.51
N LEU A 270 12.27 15.93 36.10
CA LEU A 270 11.90 14.82 36.97
C LEU A 270 12.54 14.97 38.36
N ASN A 271 11.76 14.69 39.41
CA ASN A 271 12.28 14.42 40.75
C ASN A 271 12.02 12.95 41.07
N VAL A 272 13.06 12.14 41.08
CA VAL A 272 12.96 10.67 41.17
C VAL A 272 13.38 10.22 42.56
N GLY A 273 12.50 9.53 43.29
CA GLY A 273 12.78 9.01 44.63
C GLY A 273 13.43 7.62 44.61
N ASP A 274 13.95 7.19 45.76
CA ASP A 274 14.66 5.92 45.90
C ASP A 274 13.80 4.71 45.44
N ASN A 275 14.41 3.77 44.71
CA ASN A 275 13.78 2.57 44.13
C ASN A 275 12.73 2.83 43.03
N SER A 276 12.90 3.91 42.25
CA SER A 276 12.03 4.19 41.10
C SER A 276 12.74 3.90 39.77
N THR A 277 11.99 3.40 38.80
CA THR A 277 12.40 3.30 37.39
C THR A 277 11.53 4.26 36.59
N ILE A 278 12.16 5.04 35.71
CA ILE A 278 11.47 5.90 34.75
C ILE A 278 12.01 5.55 33.38
N GLU A 279 11.09 5.26 32.47
CA GLU A 279 11.36 5.03 31.05
C GLU A 279 10.69 6.20 30.32
N LEU A 280 11.51 7.01 29.64
CA LEU A 280 11.12 8.16 28.81
C LEU A 280 11.56 7.92 27.38
#